data_AF-A0A7S1DRM3-F1
#
_entry.id   AF-A0A7S1DRM3-F1
#
_cell.length_a   1.000
_cell.length_b   1.000
_cell.length_c   1.000
_cell.angle_alpha   90.00
_cell.angle_beta   90.00
_cell.angle_gamma   90.00
#
_symmetry.space_group_name_H-M   'P 1'
#
loop_
_entity.id
_entity.type
_entity.pdbx_description
1 polymer ?
#
loop_
_entity_poly.entity_id
_entity_poly.type
_entity_poly.pdbx_seq_one_letter_code
_entity_poly.pdbx_strand_id
1 'polypeptide(L)'
;HSLPQNGSAVGEGWEFHQTIVTLLQRSSHAYYHFLCETVPKVVLLYHDMEAHPEAKILVDTSFGNTWSIEILRLLGIDPQRVVERREGVAYHGGTVIFARPTPLHTPYPHLLASAAAELRVGAR
;
A
#
# COMPACT_ATOMS: atom_id res chain seq x y z
N HIS A 1 0.56 26.19 -10.00
CA HIS A 1 1.62 25.72 -9.08
C HIS A 1 2.43 24.65 -9.79
N SER A 2 3.71 24.90 -10.02
CA SER A 2 4.61 23.94 -10.68
C SER A 2 5.00 22.86 -9.67
N LEU A 3 4.71 21.59 -9.97
CA LEU A 3 5.09 20.47 -9.12
C LEU A 3 6.61 20.21 -9.23
N PRO A 4 7.28 19.79 -8.14
CA PRO A 4 8.70 19.47 -8.17
C PRO A 4 8.95 18.29 -9.13
N GLN A 5 9.97 18.41 -9.98
CA GLN A 5 10.28 17.38 -10.99
C GLN A 5 11.00 16.16 -10.41
N ASN A 6 11.50 16.23 -9.17
CA ASN A 6 12.11 15.10 -8.45
C ASN A 6 11.97 15.31 -6.93
N GLY A 7 11.34 14.36 -6.23
CA GLY A 7 11.32 14.31 -4.76
C GLY A 7 9.93 14.36 -4.13
N SER A 8 9.89 14.67 -2.82
CA SER A 8 8.65 14.91 -2.07
C SER A 8 8.53 16.38 -1.70
N ALA A 9 7.32 16.93 -1.74
CA ALA A 9 7.05 18.30 -1.33
C ALA A 9 5.77 18.37 -0.51
N VAL A 10 5.77 19.12 0.58
CA VAL A 10 4.62 19.26 1.48
C VAL A 10 4.21 20.73 1.51
N GLY A 11 2.93 20.98 1.28
CA GLY A 11 2.33 22.32 1.37
C GLY A 11 1.09 22.29 2.26
N GLU A 12 0.49 23.47 2.46
CA GLU A 12 -0.74 23.57 3.25
C GLU A 12 -1.90 22.86 2.51
N GLY A 13 -2.42 21.79 3.11
CA GLY A 13 -3.50 20.99 2.55
C GLY A 13 -3.09 20.04 1.41
N TRP A 14 -1.80 19.88 1.10
CA TRP A 14 -1.36 18.92 0.07
C TRP A 14 0.05 18.37 0.29
N GLU A 15 0.30 17.19 -0.25
CA GLU A 15 1.60 16.52 -0.24
C GLU A 15 1.86 15.87 -1.61
N PHE A 16 3.07 15.99 -2.13
CA PHE A 16 3.49 15.41 -3.40
C PHE A 16 4.62 14.41 -3.17
N HIS A 17 4.56 13.27 -3.86
CA HIS A 17 5.64 12.29 -3.94
C HIS A 17 5.81 11.80 -5.38
N GLN A 18 7.04 11.58 -5.83
CA GLN A 18 7.26 11.10 -7.20
C GLN A 18 6.48 9.82 -7.52
N THR A 19 6.51 8.84 -6.61
CA THR A 19 5.73 7.60 -6.68
C THR A 19 5.00 7.41 -5.36
N ILE A 20 3.67 7.27 -5.42
CA ILE A 20 2.83 6.99 -4.25
C ILE A 20 2.00 5.73 -4.49
N VAL A 21 2.04 4.83 -3.51
CA VAL A 21 1.27 3.59 -3.48
C VAL A 21 0.17 3.76 -2.44
N THR A 22 -1.08 3.47 -2.79
CA THR A 22 -2.18 3.60 -1.84
C THR A 22 -2.63 2.26 -1.27
N LEU A 23 -2.63 2.19 0.06
CA LEU A 23 -3.20 1.09 0.83
C LEU A 23 -4.47 1.53 1.57
N LEU A 24 -5.02 2.70 1.26
CA LEU A 24 -6.19 3.26 1.93
C LEU A 24 -7.35 2.25 1.94
N GLN A 25 -7.92 2.09 3.12
CA GLN A 25 -9.07 1.22 3.37
C GLN A 25 -10.34 1.94 2.94
N ARG A 26 -11.30 1.20 2.40
CA ARG A 26 -12.60 1.72 2.01
C ARG A 26 -13.59 1.67 3.18
N SER A 27 -13.47 0.68 4.05
CA SER A 27 -14.46 0.39 5.09
C SER A 27 -13.76 0.42 6.45
N SER A 28 -14.23 1.28 7.36
CA SER A 28 -13.86 1.38 8.79
C SER A 28 -12.37 1.27 9.15
N HIS A 29 -11.87 2.18 9.98
CA HIS A 29 -10.47 2.22 10.40
C HIS A 29 -10.11 1.14 11.47
N ALA A 30 -10.87 0.05 11.55
CA ALA A 30 -10.69 -1.00 12.56
C ALA A 30 -9.67 -2.07 12.13
N TYR A 31 -9.05 -2.70 13.14
CA TYR A 31 -8.07 -3.77 12.98
C TYR A 31 -8.48 -4.86 11.97
N TYR A 32 -9.72 -5.35 12.07
CA TYR A 32 -10.25 -6.38 11.16
C TYR A 32 -10.21 -5.94 9.69
N HIS A 33 -10.66 -4.72 9.41
CA HIS A 33 -10.66 -4.18 8.05
C HIS A 33 -9.24 -3.95 7.54
N PHE A 34 -8.28 -3.66 8.43
CA PHE A 34 -6.89 -3.50 8.01
C PHE A 34 -6.31 -4.83 7.56
N LEU A 35 -6.54 -5.89 8.33
CA LEU A 35 -6.12 -7.24 7.92
C LEU A 35 -6.76 -7.66 6.60
N CYS A 36 -8.06 -7.40 6.41
CA CYS A 36 -8.78 -7.85 5.22
C CYS A 36 -8.53 -6.99 3.98
N GLU A 37 -8.30 -5.68 4.13
CA GLU A 37 -8.15 -4.78 2.98
C GLU A 37 -6.70 -4.37 2.71
N THR A 38 -5.85 -4.25 3.73
CA THR A 38 -4.48 -3.75 3.58
C THR A 38 -3.49 -4.86 3.31
N VAL A 39 -3.52 -5.96 4.08
CA VAL A 39 -2.53 -7.05 3.93
C VAL A 39 -2.55 -7.65 2.52
N PRO A 40 -3.70 -7.97 1.89
CA PRO A 40 -3.71 -8.49 0.53
C PRO A 40 -3.17 -7.49 -0.50
N LYS A 41 -3.39 -6.18 -0.29
CA LYS A 41 -2.83 -5.14 -1.15
C LYS A 41 -1.31 -5.12 -1.09
N VAL A 42 -0.73 -5.24 0.10
CA VAL A 42 0.73 -5.30 0.29
C VAL A 42 1.32 -6.48 -0.48
N VAL A 43 0.68 -7.66 -0.41
CA VAL A 43 1.11 -8.84 -1.18
C VAL A 43 1.06 -8.59 -2.68
N LEU A 44 -0.03 -8.01 -3.20
CA LEU A 44 -0.17 -7.70 -4.63
C LEU A 44 0.87 -6.69 -5.12
N LEU A 45 1.30 -5.79 -4.25
CA LEU A 45 2.25 -4.74 -4.57
C LEU A 45 3.71 -5.16 -4.40
N TYR A 46 3.99 -6.39 -3.95
CA TYR A 46 5.33 -6.77 -3.54
C TYR A 46 6.38 -6.44 -4.61
N HIS A 47 6.15 -6.87 -5.85
CA HIS A 47 7.05 -6.61 -6.97
C HIS A 47 7.11 -5.12 -7.38
N ASP A 48 5.98 -4.40 -7.34
CA ASP A 48 5.97 -2.96 -7.62
C ASP A 48 6.76 -2.19 -6.55
N MET A 49 6.68 -2.61 -5.29
CA MET A 49 7.41 -2.00 -4.18
C MET A 49 8.92 -2.30 -4.22
N GLU A 50 9.32 -3.44 -4.77
CA GLU A 50 10.72 -3.77 -5.08
C GLU A 50 11.25 -2.93 -6.26
N ALA A 51 10.45 -2.75 -7.31
CA ALA A 51 10.82 -1.94 -8.47
C ALA A 51 10.90 -0.44 -8.15
N HIS A 52 10.16 0.00 -7.13
CA HIS A 52 10.09 1.40 -6.68
C HIS A 52 10.46 1.53 -5.19
N PRO A 53 11.74 1.33 -4.81
CA PRO A 53 12.18 1.40 -3.41
C PRO A 53 11.94 2.78 -2.79
N GLU A 54 11.92 3.84 -3.59
CA GLU A 54 11.63 5.22 -3.19
C GLU A 54 10.13 5.50 -2.97
N ALA A 55 9.24 4.61 -3.41
CA ALA A 55 7.81 4.85 -3.36
C ALA A 55 7.31 5.01 -1.92
N LYS A 56 6.47 6.03 -1.73
CA LYS A 56 5.77 6.29 -0.48
C LYS A 56 4.46 5.52 -0.42
N ILE A 57 4.16 4.98 0.74
CA ILE A 57 3.01 4.10 0.95
C ILE A 57 2.01 4.84 1.82
N LEU A 58 0.92 5.29 1.21
CA LEU A 58 -0.15 6.01 1.86
C LEU A 58 -1.07 5.03 2.60
N VAL A 59 -1.13 5.17 3.92
CA VAL A 59 -1.89 4.30 4.82
C VAL A 59 -2.76 5.15 5.73
N ASP A 60 -3.93 4.64 6.07
CA ASP A 60 -4.75 5.24 7.12
C ASP A 60 -4.44 4.57 8.48
N THR A 61 -3.89 5.35 9.41
CA THR A 61 -3.47 4.91 10.76
C THR A 61 -4.38 5.47 11.87
N SER A 62 -5.50 6.12 11.51
CA SER A 62 -6.32 6.97 12.40
C SER A 62 -6.83 6.30 13.69
N PHE A 63 -6.92 4.96 13.72
CA PHE A 63 -7.47 4.20 14.85
C PHE A 63 -6.48 3.19 15.46
N GLY A 64 -5.19 3.32 15.13
CA GLY A 64 -4.18 2.42 15.67
C GLY A 64 -2.84 2.48 14.96
N ASN A 65 -2.08 3.53 15.23
CA ASN A 65 -0.76 3.74 14.64
C ASN A 65 0.20 2.58 14.98
N THR A 66 0.25 2.13 16.24
CA THR A 66 1.26 1.16 16.67
C THR A 66 1.14 -0.20 15.98
N TRP A 67 -0.05 -0.80 15.93
CA TRP A 67 -0.20 -2.14 15.36
C TRP A 67 -0.20 -2.15 13.83
N SER A 68 -0.68 -1.09 13.17
CA SER A 68 -0.72 -1.02 11.70
C SER A 68 0.70 -0.90 11.13
N ILE A 69 1.53 -0.05 11.74
CA ILE A 69 2.95 0.08 11.39
C ILE A 69 3.74 -1.20 11.74
N GLU A 70 3.47 -1.84 12.88
CA GLU A 70 4.10 -3.12 13.25
C GLU A 70 3.82 -4.21 12.21
N ILE A 71 2.56 -4.35 11.77
CA ILE A 71 2.19 -5.32 10.73
C ILE A 71 2.89 -5.01 9.40
N LEU A 72 2.91 -3.74 8.97
CA LEU A 72 3.60 -3.35 7.74
C LEU A 72 5.10 -3.68 7.81
N ARG A 73 5.73 -3.42 8.96
CA ARG A 73 7.12 -3.79 9.21
C ARG A 73 7.36 -5.30 9.11
N LEU A 74 6.47 -6.12 9.70
CA LEU A 74 6.53 -7.57 9.58
C LEU A 74 6.36 -8.07 8.14
N LEU A 75 5.62 -7.33 7.31
CA LEU A 75 5.47 -7.58 5.88
C LEU A 75 6.63 -7.03 5.04
N GLY A 76 7.70 -6.54 5.67
CA GLY A 76 8.91 -6.04 4.99
C GLY A 76 8.82 -4.59 4.53
N ILE A 77 7.80 -3.84 4.94
CA ILE A 77 7.70 -2.41 4.63
C ILE A 77 8.52 -1.61 5.64
N ASP A 78 9.47 -0.83 5.14
CA ASP A 78 10.19 0.14 5.96
C ASP A 78 9.23 1.24 6.46
N PRO A 79 9.10 1.46 7.78
CA PRO A 79 8.29 2.53 8.35
C PRO A 79 8.60 3.92 7.77
N GLN A 80 9.82 4.19 7.30
CA GLN A 80 10.19 5.46 6.68
C GLN A 80 9.51 5.70 5.31
N ARG A 81 8.99 4.65 4.68
CA ARG A 81 8.21 4.73 3.44
C ARG A 81 6.73 5.02 3.71
N VAL A 82 6.26 4.82 4.94
CA VAL A 82 4.85 5.02 5.27
C VAL A 82 4.54 6.50 5.38
N VAL A 83 3.48 6.92 4.70
CA VAL A 83 2.89 8.25 4.81
C VAL A 83 1.51 8.07 5.43
N GLU A 84 1.33 8.64 6.61
CA GLU A 84 0.06 8.60 7.32
C GLU A 84 -0.93 9.56 6.66
N ARG A 85 -2.13 9.05 6.35
CA ARG A 85 -3.22 9.84 5.79
C ARG A 85 -3.73 10.84 6.84
N ARG A 86 -3.72 12.11 6.46
CA ARG A 86 -4.25 13.22 7.24
C ARG A 86 -5.56 13.70 6.63
N GLU A 87 -6.51 14.02 7.50
CA GLU A 87 -7.77 14.61 7.07
C GLU A 87 -7.52 16.01 6.47
N GLY A 88 -8.21 16.33 5.37
CA GLY A 88 -8.06 17.61 4.67
C GLY A 88 -6.80 17.77 3.82
N VAL A 89 -5.93 16.74 3.73
CA VAL A 89 -4.72 16.76 2.90
C VAL A 89 -4.93 16.00 1.60
N ALA A 90 -4.62 16.63 0.47
CA ALA A 90 -4.59 16.00 -0.84
C ALA A 90 -3.20 15.40 -1.12
N TYR A 91 -3.14 14.13 -1.49
CA TYR A 91 -1.89 13.44 -1.82
C TYR A 91 -1.75 13.30 -3.33
N HIS A 92 -0.65 13.81 -3.86
CA HIS A 92 -0.32 13.87 -5.27
C HIS A 92 0.89 13.02 -5.57
N GLY A 93 0.99 12.52 -6.80
CA GLY A 93 2.25 11.97 -7.28
C GLY A 93 2.40 11.97 -8.78
N GLY A 94 3.64 11.85 -9.23
CA GLY A 94 3.97 11.66 -10.64
C GLY A 94 3.42 10.33 -11.16
N THR A 95 3.54 9.29 -10.32
CA THR A 95 2.91 7.98 -10.50
C THR A 95 2.10 7.62 -9.26
N VAL A 96 0.86 7.17 -9.46
CA VAL A 96 -0.04 6.69 -8.39
C VAL A 96 -0.39 5.24 -8.64
N ILE A 97 0.00 4.35 -7.73
CA ILE A 97 -0.22 2.91 -7.84
C ILE A 97 -1.37 2.51 -6.90
N PHE A 98 -2.40 1.88 -7.47
CA PHE A 98 -3.54 1.37 -6.73
C PHE A 98 -3.50 -0.16 -6.68
N ALA A 99 -3.33 -0.71 -5.48
CA ALA A 99 -3.61 -2.12 -5.27
C ALA A 99 -5.09 -2.33 -5.07
N ARG A 100 -5.71 -3.00 -6.03
CA ARG A 100 -7.06 -3.52 -5.86
C ARG A 100 -6.95 -5.04 -5.86
N PRO A 101 -7.08 -5.71 -4.70
CA PRO A 101 -7.47 -7.10 -4.68
C PRO A 101 -8.88 -7.10 -5.26
N THR A 102 -8.99 -7.16 -6.57
CA THR A 102 -10.26 -7.24 -7.24
C THR A 102 -10.70 -8.67 -6.95
N PRO A 103 -11.77 -8.91 -6.18
CA PRO A 103 -12.47 -10.17 -6.33
C PRO A 103 -13.15 -10.04 -7.69
N LEU A 104 -12.40 -10.28 -8.77
CA LEU A 104 -13.05 -10.66 -10.02
C LEU A 104 -13.81 -11.94 -9.67
N HIS A 105 -15.03 -12.08 -10.18
CA HIS A 105 -15.78 -13.33 -10.08
C HIS A 105 -14.99 -14.55 -10.59
N THR A 106 -13.86 -14.33 -11.26
CA THR A 106 -12.91 -15.35 -11.71
C THR A 106 -11.48 -14.87 -11.44
N PRO A 107 -10.66 -15.61 -10.67
CA PRO A 107 -9.24 -15.27 -10.48
C PRO A 107 -8.48 -15.37 -11.81
N TYR A 108 -7.47 -14.52 -12.01
CA TYR A 108 -6.59 -14.64 -13.17
C TYR A 108 -5.89 -16.00 -13.15
N PRO A 109 -5.95 -16.80 -14.24
CA PRO A 109 -5.40 -18.16 -14.24
C PRO A 109 -3.91 -18.25 -13.85
N HIS A 110 -3.12 -17.22 -14.17
CA HIS A 110 -1.70 -17.17 -13.80
C HIS A 110 -1.48 -16.94 -12.29
N LEU A 111 -2.34 -16.18 -11.60
CA LEU A 111 -2.25 -16.00 -10.15
C LEU A 111 -2.63 -17.27 -9.39
N LEU A 112 -3.60 -18.05 -9.88
CA LEU A 112 -3.91 -19.36 -9.32
C LEU A 112 -2.74 -20.34 -9.50
N ALA A 113 -2.06 -20.30 -10.64
CA ALA A 113 -0.90 -21.15 -10.89
C ALA A 113 0.28 -20.82 -9.95
N SER A 114 0.56 -19.52 -9.73
CA SER A 114 1.60 -19.08 -8.79
C SER A 114 1.24 -19.44 -7.34
N ALA A 115 0.02 -19.15 -6.89
CA ALA A 115 -0.42 -19.49 -5.54
C ALA A 115 -0.44 -21.02 -5.29
N ALA A 116 -0.84 -21.82 -6.28
CA ALA A 116 -0.80 -23.28 -6.18
C ALA A 116 0.63 -23.83 -6.16
N ALA A 117 1.58 -23.17 -6.84
CA ALA A 117 2.99 -23.52 -6.78
C ALA A 117 3.56 -23.24 -5.38
N GLU A 118 3.29 -22.06 -4.82
CA GLU A 118 3.75 -21.68 -3.47
C GLU A 118 3.15 -22.56 -2.37
N LEU A 119 1.84 -22.85 -2.43
CA LEU A 119 1.17 -23.73 -1.45
C LEU A 119 1.67 -25.18 -1.49
N ARG A 120 2.21 -25.63 -2.63
CA ARG A 120 2.82 -26.97 -2.76
C ARG A 120 4.25 -27.03 -2.21
N VAL A 121 4.92 -25.89 -2.06
CA VAL A 121 6.30 -25.83 -1.51
C VAL A 121 6.31 -25.98 0.02
N GLY A 122 5.16 -25.78 0.70
CA GLY A 122 5.02 -25.95 2.15
C GLY A 122 4.43 -27.29 2.64
N ALA A 123 4.11 -28.23 1.75
CA ALA A 123 3.42 -29.48 2.08
C ALA A 123 4.35 -30.72 2.17
N ARG A 124 5.60 -30.54 2.62
CA ARG A 124 6.54 -31.64 2.89
C ARG A 124 6.93 -31.68 4.35
#